data_AF-A0A3D2IPJ9-F1
#
_entry.id   AF-A0A3D2IPJ9-F1
#
_cell.length_a   1.000
_cell.length_b   1.000
_cell.length_c   1.000
_cell.angle_alpha   90.00
_cell.angle_beta   90.00
_cell.angle_gamma   90.00
#
_symmetry.space_group_name_H-M   'P 1'
#
loop_
_entity.id
_entity.type
_entity.pdbx_description
1 polymer ?
#
loop_
_entity_poly.entity_id
_entity_poly.type
_entity_poly.pdbx_seq_one_letter_code
_entity_poly.pdbx_strand_id
1 'polypeptide(L)'
;MNWPRTILDGIAMALLFNAVVGVGFLIYPQAYSTMFPKEIKEASAPFVDKKDVRKMKLILYPLYLLLIVYWAVSAHFAEIHDFWTLFWTGYVEMTIVSISDFLILDCWLPPKAKSYIKGAENCKAWEVKEWLLKLAIPEHALGWTFLVCPIVGFAVAGLAALLG
;
A
#
# COMPACT_ATOMS: atom_id res chain seq x y z
N MET A 1 12.33 -3.86 -21.41
CA MET A 1 12.21 -3.47 -19.99
C MET A 1 13.52 -2.90 -19.47
N ASN A 2 13.49 -1.73 -18.85
CA ASN A 2 14.67 -1.05 -18.30
C ASN A 2 14.81 -1.37 -16.80
N TRP A 3 15.43 -2.51 -16.49
CA TRP A 3 15.51 -3.04 -15.13
C TRP A 3 16.07 -2.07 -14.08
N PRO A 4 17.21 -1.38 -14.31
CA PRO A 4 17.71 -0.42 -13.32
C PRO A 4 16.69 0.64 -12.97
N ARG A 5 16.00 1.19 -13.97
CA ARG A 5 15.00 2.23 -13.76
C ARG A 5 13.75 1.69 -13.05
N THR A 6 13.21 0.56 -13.50
CA THR A 6 12.08 -0.12 -12.85
C THR A 6 12.34 -0.40 -11.36
N ILE A 7 13.55 -0.83 -11.01
CA ILE A 7 13.91 -1.08 -9.61
C ILE A 7 14.00 0.22 -8.83
N LEU A 8 14.64 1.26 -9.38
CA LEU A 8 14.78 2.56 -8.72
C LEU A 8 13.43 3.25 -8.51
N ASP A 9 12.55 3.21 -9.52
CA ASP A 9 11.20 3.76 -9.44
C ASP A 9 10.35 3.02 -8.40
N GLY A 10 10.40 1.68 -8.39
CA GLY A 10 9.76 0.87 -7.36
C GLY A 10 10.24 1.20 -5.95
N ILE A 11 11.55 1.42 -5.76
CA ILE A 11 12.11 1.84 -4.47
C ILE A 11 11.65 3.26 -4.10
N ALA A 12 11.66 4.21 -5.03
CA ALA A 12 11.21 5.58 -4.78
C ALA A 12 9.73 5.61 -4.37
N MET A 13 8.88 4.87 -5.09
CA MET A 13 7.47 4.69 -4.79
C MET A 13 7.25 4.04 -3.44
N ALA A 14 8.00 2.97 -3.13
CA ALA A 14 7.96 2.28 -1.85
C ALA A 14 8.31 3.22 -0.68
N LEU A 15 9.38 3.99 -0.80
CA LEU A 15 9.79 4.95 0.22
C LEU A 15 8.72 6.01 0.46
N LEU A 16 8.18 6.60 -0.61
CA LEU A 16 7.11 7.59 -0.52
C LEU A 16 5.86 7.00 0.15
N PHE A 17 5.43 5.82 -0.30
CA PHE A 17 4.25 5.15 0.23
C PHE A 17 4.38 4.87 1.73
N ASN A 18 5.44 4.17 2.13
CA ASN A 18 5.66 3.79 3.52
C ASN A 18 5.83 5.01 4.43
N ALA A 19 6.51 6.06 3.97
CA ALA A 19 6.67 7.28 4.75
C ALA A 19 5.32 7.98 4.98
N VAL A 20 4.51 8.16 3.93
CA VAL A 20 3.22 8.84 4.04
C VAL A 20 2.24 8.03 4.90
N VAL A 21 2.17 6.71 4.68
CA VAL A 21 1.29 5.82 5.47
C VAL A 21 1.74 5.75 6.92
N GLY A 22 3.05 5.59 7.17
CA GLY A 22 3.60 5.56 8.52
C GLY A 22 3.39 6.86 9.29
N VAL A 23 3.64 8.02 8.67
CA VAL A 23 3.36 9.33 9.29
C VAL A 23 1.86 9.52 9.51
N GLY A 24 1.04 9.16 8.52
CA GLY A 24 -0.42 9.21 8.65
C GLY A 24 -0.93 8.38 9.82
N PHE A 25 -0.37 7.18 10.02
CA PHE A 25 -0.66 6.32 11.17
C PHE A 25 -0.32 7.01 12.50
N LEU A 26 0.83 7.68 12.59
CA LEU A 26 1.23 8.39 13.82
C LEU A 26 0.32 9.58 14.13
N ILE A 27 -0.23 10.25 13.11
CA ILE A 27 -1.12 11.40 13.28
C ILE A 27 -2.55 10.94 13.62
N TYR A 28 -3.06 9.89 12.95
CA TYR A 28 -4.44 9.40 13.09
C TYR A 28 -4.52 7.89 13.41
N PRO A 29 -3.91 7.40 14.49
CA PRO A 29 -3.77 5.96 14.73
C PRO A 29 -5.13 5.23 14.79
N GLN A 30 -6.14 5.82 15.44
CA GLN A 30 -7.51 5.29 15.48
C GLN A 30 -8.18 5.23 14.10
N ALA A 31 -7.85 6.11 13.16
CA ALA A 31 -8.40 6.02 11.82
C ALA A 31 -7.84 4.80 11.09
N TYR A 32 -6.54 4.55 11.22
CA TYR A 32 -5.85 3.41 10.61
C TYR A 32 -6.26 2.08 11.21
N SER A 33 -6.73 2.04 12.46
CA SER A 33 -7.28 0.80 13.02
C SER A 33 -8.46 0.24 12.23
N THR A 34 -9.12 1.05 11.38
CA THR A 34 -10.18 0.60 10.46
C THR A 34 -9.66 -0.26 9.29
N MET A 35 -8.35 -0.34 9.10
CA MET A 35 -7.68 -1.19 8.10
C MET A 35 -7.12 -2.50 8.69
N PHE A 36 -6.94 -2.58 10.01
CA PHE A 36 -6.31 -3.71 10.73
C PHE A 36 -7.17 -4.99 10.77
N PRO A 37 -6.74 -6.11 11.37
CA PRO A 37 -7.59 -7.29 11.50
C PRO A 37 -8.95 -6.98 12.14
N LYS A 38 -9.98 -7.75 11.76
CA LYS A 38 -11.39 -7.52 12.15
C LYS A 38 -11.55 -7.30 13.65
N GLU A 39 -10.87 -8.10 14.47
CA GLU A 39 -10.93 -8.04 15.93
C GLU A 39 -10.41 -6.71 16.48
N ILE A 40 -9.37 -6.13 15.87
CA ILE A 40 -8.86 -4.80 16.24
C ILE A 40 -9.82 -3.70 15.76
N LYS A 41 -10.39 -3.84 14.55
CA LYS A 41 -11.41 -2.88 14.06
C LYS A 41 -12.58 -2.79 15.03
N GLU A 42 -13.11 -3.93 15.47
CA GLU A 42 -14.25 -4.01 16.37
C GLU A 42 -13.92 -3.47 17.75
N ALA A 43 -12.77 -3.87 18.32
CA ALA A 43 -12.34 -3.42 19.64
C ALA A 43 -12.06 -1.91 19.71
N SER A 44 -11.51 -1.34 18.64
CA SER A 44 -11.20 0.10 18.56
C SER A 44 -12.37 0.97 18.09
N ALA A 45 -13.43 0.39 17.52
CA ALA A 45 -14.56 1.12 16.91
C ALA A 45 -15.15 2.25 17.79
N PRO A 46 -15.33 2.09 19.12
CA PRO A 46 -15.85 3.17 19.97
C PRO A 46 -14.96 4.42 20.01
N PHE A 47 -13.68 4.29 19.68
CA PHE A 47 -12.68 5.35 19.74
C PHE A 47 -12.37 5.97 18.37
N VAL A 48 -13.02 5.51 17.29
CA VAL A 48 -12.77 5.98 15.92
C VAL A 48 -13.61 7.21 15.60
N ASP A 49 -12.97 8.34 15.28
CA ASP A 49 -13.64 9.50 14.70
C ASP A 49 -13.78 9.36 13.17
N LYS A 50 -15.02 9.46 12.68
CA LYS A 50 -15.36 9.45 11.25
C LYS A 50 -14.67 10.58 10.46
N LYS A 51 -14.40 11.73 11.09
CA LYS A 51 -13.68 12.83 10.44
C LYS A 51 -12.23 12.46 10.17
N ASP A 52 -11.57 11.79 11.11
CA ASP A 52 -10.18 11.36 10.94
C ASP A 52 -10.07 10.21 9.95
N VAL A 53 -11.05 9.30 9.91
CA VAL A 53 -11.15 8.29 8.81
C VAL A 53 -11.28 8.96 7.45
N ARG A 54 -12.06 10.05 7.34
CA ARG A 54 -12.15 10.80 6.08
C ARG A 54 -10.82 11.44 5.70
N LYS A 55 -10.10 12.05 6.67
CA LYS A 55 -8.76 12.62 6.42
C LYS A 55 -7.76 11.54 5.98
N MET A 56 -7.73 10.39 6.67
CA MET A 56 -6.92 9.24 6.28
C MET A 56 -7.20 8.84 4.83
N LYS A 57 -8.46 8.68 4.42
CA LYS A 57 -8.81 8.34 3.03
C LYS A 57 -8.41 9.42 2.03
N LEU A 58 -8.53 10.69 2.39
CA LEU A 58 -8.07 11.82 1.59
C LEU A 58 -6.54 11.91 1.47
N ILE A 59 -5.79 11.21 2.32
CA ILE A 59 -4.33 11.04 2.18
C ILE A 59 -4.05 9.81 1.30
N LEU A 60 -4.66 8.67 1.60
CA LEU A 60 -4.35 7.39 0.95
C LEU A 60 -4.79 7.35 -0.52
N TYR A 61 -5.99 7.82 -0.88
CA TYR A 61 -6.45 7.72 -2.27
C TYR A 61 -5.63 8.60 -3.23
N PRO A 62 -5.32 9.87 -2.92
CA PRO A 62 -4.42 10.67 -3.76
C PRO A 62 -3.00 10.11 -3.79
N LEU A 63 -2.51 9.50 -2.71
CA LEU A 63 -1.21 8.84 -2.70
C LEU A 63 -1.14 7.73 -3.76
N TYR A 64 -2.12 6.82 -3.80
CA TYR A 64 -2.15 5.78 -4.84
C TYR A 64 -2.21 6.35 -6.25
N LEU A 65 -3.02 7.40 -6.48
CA LEU A 65 -3.06 8.06 -7.78
C LEU A 65 -1.71 8.67 -8.15
N LEU A 66 -1.04 9.33 -7.19
CA LEU A 66 0.28 9.93 -7.39
C LEU A 66 1.33 8.88 -7.76
N LEU A 67 1.31 7.70 -7.13
CA LEU A 67 2.21 6.60 -7.46
C LEU A 67 2.01 6.11 -8.91
N ILE A 68 0.75 5.97 -9.33
CA ILE A 68 0.41 5.57 -10.71
C ILE A 68 0.86 6.64 -11.71
N VAL A 69 0.65 7.92 -11.41
CA VAL A 69 1.07 9.04 -12.26
C VAL A 69 2.60 9.12 -12.34
N TYR A 70 3.30 8.97 -11.20
CA TYR A 70 4.76 8.95 -11.16
C TYR A 70 5.31 7.87 -12.08
N TRP A 71 4.80 6.65 -11.96
CA TRP A 71 5.20 5.54 -12.81
C TRP A 71 4.96 5.86 -14.30
N ALA A 72 3.74 6.29 -14.68
CA ALA A 72 3.41 6.59 -16.06
C ALA A 72 4.35 7.67 -16.67
N VAL A 73 4.65 8.71 -15.91
CA VAL A 73 5.60 9.77 -16.31
C VAL A 73 7.01 9.21 -16.43
N SER A 74 7.46 8.39 -15.47
CA SER A 74 8.80 7.79 -15.53
C SER A 74 8.95 6.85 -16.73
N ALA A 75 7.95 6.02 -17.02
CA ALA A 75 7.95 5.13 -18.17
C ALA A 75 8.01 5.90 -19.50
N HIS A 76 7.29 7.02 -19.61
CA HIS A 76 7.36 7.91 -20.77
C HIS A 76 8.77 8.49 -20.97
N PHE A 77 9.40 9.02 -19.90
CA PHE A 77 10.78 9.50 -19.95
C PHE A 77 11.82 8.38 -20.14
N ALA A 78 11.42 7.12 -20.02
CA ALA A 78 12.26 5.96 -20.30
C ALA A 78 12.07 5.43 -21.72
N GLU A 79 11.23 6.10 -22.53
CA GLU A 79 10.83 5.68 -23.87
C GLU A 79 10.24 4.25 -23.90
N ILE A 80 9.56 3.87 -22.81
CA ILE A 80 8.85 2.59 -22.72
C ILE A 80 7.42 2.80 -23.22
N HIS A 81 7.15 2.31 -24.42
CA HIS A 81 5.85 2.50 -25.08
C HIS A 81 5.10 1.20 -25.35
N ASP A 82 5.79 0.06 -25.35
CA ASP A 82 5.15 -1.20 -25.68
C ASP A 82 4.29 -1.71 -24.51
N PHE A 83 3.11 -2.22 -24.85
CA PHE A 83 2.07 -2.58 -23.88
C PHE A 83 2.56 -3.58 -22.83
N TRP A 84 3.25 -4.64 -23.25
CA TRP A 84 3.67 -5.70 -22.33
C TRP A 84 4.82 -5.27 -21.44
N THR A 85 5.76 -4.46 -21.94
CA THR A 85 6.82 -3.89 -21.10
C THR A 85 6.25 -2.89 -20.12
N LEU A 86 5.27 -2.06 -20.50
CA LEU A 86 4.55 -1.19 -19.56
C LEU A 86 3.86 -2.03 -18.48
N PHE A 87 3.08 -3.04 -18.87
CA PHE A 87 2.41 -3.94 -17.92
C PHE A 87 3.39 -4.52 -16.89
N TRP A 88 4.49 -5.12 -17.35
CA TRP A 88 5.46 -5.75 -16.46
C TRP A 88 6.24 -4.75 -15.62
N THR A 89 6.54 -3.56 -16.15
CA THR A 89 7.19 -2.48 -15.40
C THR A 89 6.31 -2.05 -14.22
N GLY A 90 5.04 -1.71 -14.48
CA GLY A 90 4.11 -1.32 -13.43
C GLY A 90 3.81 -2.46 -12.44
N TYR A 91 3.71 -3.70 -12.93
CA TYR A 91 3.55 -4.87 -12.07
C TYR A 91 4.71 -5.02 -11.09
N VAL A 92 5.96 -4.93 -11.58
CA VAL A 92 7.17 -5.07 -10.74
C VAL A 92 7.27 -3.92 -9.74
N GLU A 93 7.07 -2.67 -10.19
CA GLU A 93 7.16 -1.50 -9.31
C GLU A 93 6.13 -1.55 -8.18
N MET A 94 4.86 -1.88 -8.50
CA MET A 94 3.83 -2.05 -7.47
C MET A 94 4.08 -3.26 -6.58
N THR A 95 4.71 -4.32 -7.10
CA THR A 95 5.14 -5.45 -6.28
C THR A 95 6.22 -5.04 -5.29
N ILE A 96 7.17 -4.19 -5.67
CA ILE A 96 8.18 -3.62 -4.76
C ILE A 96 7.49 -2.80 -3.66
N VAL A 97 6.51 -1.96 -4.01
CA VAL A 97 5.69 -1.22 -3.02
C VAL A 97 5.01 -2.19 -2.06
N SER A 98 4.32 -3.21 -2.58
CA SER A 98 3.62 -4.21 -1.76
C SER A 98 4.55 -5.01 -0.83
N ILE A 99 5.72 -5.43 -1.31
CA ILE A 99 6.71 -6.13 -0.48
C ILE A 99 7.24 -5.20 0.61
N SER A 100 7.52 -3.93 0.27
CA SER A 100 8.01 -2.97 1.25
C SER A 100 6.99 -2.67 2.34
N ASP A 101 5.71 -2.53 1.97
CA ASP A 101 4.57 -2.35 2.87
C ASP A 101 4.46 -3.54 3.84
N PHE A 102 4.46 -4.76 3.29
CA PHE A 102 4.47 -5.99 4.09
C PHE A 102 5.61 -6.02 5.12
N LEU A 103 6.83 -5.64 4.72
CA LEU A 103 7.98 -5.66 5.62
C LEU A 103 7.92 -4.54 6.68
N ILE A 104 7.53 -3.33 6.30
CA ILE A 104 7.62 -2.16 7.17
C ILE A 104 6.34 -2.00 8.00
N LEU A 105 5.18 -1.98 7.35
CA LEU A 105 3.91 -1.64 7.97
C LEU A 105 3.18 -2.86 8.55
N ASP A 106 3.44 -4.07 8.04
CA ASP A 106 2.86 -5.30 8.60
C ASP A 106 3.80 -6.15 9.47
N CYS A 107 5.11 -6.12 9.22
CA CYS A 107 6.04 -6.90 10.05
C CYS A 107 6.70 -6.03 11.14
N TRP A 108 7.09 -4.79 10.81
CA TRP A 108 7.84 -3.95 11.76
C TRP A 108 6.98 -3.00 12.60
N LEU A 109 5.91 -2.44 12.03
CA LEU A 109 5.06 -1.44 12.71
C LEU A 109 4.09 -2.03 13.76
N PRO A 110 3.38 -3.17 13.56
CA PRO A 110 2.31 -3.59 14.47
C PRO A 110 2.69 -3.73 15.95
N PRO A 111 3.85 -4.32 16.34
CA PRO A 111 4.21 -4.38 17.75
C PRO A 111 4.41 -2.99 18.39
N LYS A 112 4.72 -1.97 17.58
CA LYS A 112 4.84 -0.57 18.01
C LYS A 112 3.51 0.16 17.97
N ALA A 113 2.62 -0.22 17.05
CA ALA A 113 1.30 0.38 16.86
C ALA A 113 0.34 0.09 18.02
N LYS A 114 0.49 -1.06 18.67
CA LYS A 114 -0.40 -1.57 19.73
C LYS A 114 -0.77 -0.52 20.80
N SER A 115 0.21 0.22 21.32
CA SER A 115 -0.01 1.23 22.37
C SER A 115 -0.72 2.49 21.89
N TYR A 116 -0.77 2.73 20.58
CA TYR A 116 -1.46 3.87 19.98
C TYR A 116 -2.94 3.58 19.71
N ILE A 117 -3.37 2.31 19.73
CA ILE A 117 -4.75 1.91 19.43
C ILE A 117 -5.58 1.66 20.69
N LYS A 118 -6.34 2.68 21.11
CA LYS A 118 -7.32 2.59 22.19
C LYS A 118 -8.37 1.51 21.96
N GLY A 119 -8.66 0.74 23.01
CA GLY A 119 -9.67 -0.32 23.02
C GLY A 119 -9.18 -1.68 22.52
N ALA A 120 -8.06 -1.72 21.81
CA ALA A 120 -7.49 -2.94 21.26
C ALA A 120 -6.20 -3.38 21.96
N GLU A 121 -5.80 -2.76 23.07
CA GLU A 121 -4.49 -2.93 23.71
C GLU A 121 -4.22 -4.38 24.14
N ASN A 122 -5.27 -5.18 24.41
CA ASN A 122 -5.12 -6.58 24.80
C ASN A 122 -5.63 -7.55 23.73
N CYS A 123 -5.83 -7.08 22.50
CA CYS A 123 -6.36 -7.91 21.42
C CYS A 123 -5.34 -8.99 20.99
N LYS A 124 -5.80 -10.24 20.90
CA LYS A 124 -4.99 -11.37 20.39
C LYS A 124 -4.51 -11.15 18.95
N ALA A 125 -5.23 -10.38 18.14
CA ALA A 125 -4.86 -10.11 16.76
C ALA A 125 -3.54 -9.31 16.60
N TRP A 126 -2.98 -8.76 17.68
CA TRP A 126 -1.62 -8.20 17.69
C TRP A 126 -0.52 -9.26 17.71
N GLU A 127 -0.84 -10.53 18.00
CA GLU A 127 0.12 -11.62 17.89
C GLU A 127 0.59 -11.75 16.45
N VAL A 128 1.91 -11.85 16.24
CA VAL A 128 2.54 -11.89 14.92
C VAL A 128 1.88 -12.95 14.02
N LYS A 129 1.62 -14.14 14.55
CA LYS A 129 0.98 -15.23 13.79
C LYS A 129 -0.44 -14.86 13.35
N GLU A 130 -1.24 -14.27 14.25
CA GLU A 130 -2.63 -13.88 13.94
C GLU A 130 -2.64 -12.74 12.91
N TRP A 131 -1.79 -11.72 13.10
CA TRP A 131 -1.65 -10.60 12.16
C TRP A 131 -1.28 -11.07 10.76
N LEU A 132 -0.20 -11.86 10.65
CA LEU A 132 0.31 -12.33 9.36
C LEU A 132 -0.70 -13.21 8.63
N LEU A 133 -1.35 -14.16 9.33
CA LEU A 133 -2.25 -15.12 8.69
C LEU A 133 -3.62 -14.52 8.34
N LYS A 134 -4.11 -13.55 9.12
CA LYS A 134 -5.46 -12.99 8.91
C LYS A 134 -5.47 -11.71 8.08
N LEU A 135 -4.36 -10.99 8.00
CA LEU A 135 -4.26 -9.74 7.25
C LEU A 135 -3.09 -9.79 6.25
N ALA A 136 -1.85 -9.72 6.74
CA ALA A 136 -0.72 -9.34 5.90
C ALA A 136 -0.43 -10.33 4.74
N ILE A 137 -0.39 -11.64 5.00
CA ILE A 137 -0.11 -12.62 3.94
C ILE A 137 -1.26 -12.68 2.93
N PRO A 138 -2.54 -12.83 3.32
CA PRO A 138 -3.65 -12.77 2.37
C PRO A 138 -3.68 -11.47 1.56
N GLU A 139 -3.41 -10.34 2.21
CA GLU A 139 -3.37 -9.04 1.55
C GLU A 139 -2.25 -8.97 0.51
N HIS A 140 -1.00 -9.24 0.90
CA HIS A 140 0.16 -9.02 0.03
C HIS A 140 0.41 -10.18 -0.95
N ALA A 141 0.40 -11.41 -0.46
CA ALA A 141 0.70 -12.59 -1.28
C ALA A 141 -0.44 -12.96 -2.22
N LEU A 142 -1.70 -12.61 -1.90
CA LEU A 142 -2.85 -12.90 -2.75
C LEU A 142 -3.45 -11.63 -3.36
N GLY A 143 -3.95 -10.71 -2.52
CA GLY A 143 -4.64 -9.50 -2.97
C GLY A 143 -3.76 -8.62 -3.85
N TRP A 144 -2.64 -8.15 -3.35
CA TRP A 144 -1.74 -7.28 -4.10
C TRP A 144 -1.12 -8.02 -5.28
N THR A 145 -0.50 -9.17 -5.03
CA THR A 145 0.26 -9.92 -6.05
C THR A 145 -0.59 -10.36 -7.24
N PHE A 146 -1.82 -10.85 -7.03
CA PHE A 146 -2.65 -11.42 -8.09
C PHE A 146 -3.82 -10.55 -8.52
N LEU A 147 -4.14 -9.47 -7.80
CA LEU A 147 -5.24 -8.57 -8.16
C LEU A 147 -4.76 -7.14 -8.37
N VAL A 148 -4.19 -6.49 -7.35
CA VAL A 148 -3.91 -5.04 -7.44
C VAL A 148 -2.75 -4.74 -8.40
N CYS A 149 -1.61 -5.43 -8.26
CA CYS A 149 -0.45 -5.21 -9.14
C CYS A 149 -0.79 -5.48 -10.62
N PRO A 150 -1.48 -6.58 -11.00
CA PRO A 150 -1.95 -6.77 -12.37
C PRO A 150 -2.90 -5.69 -12.85
N ILE A 151 -3.87 -5.26 -12.02
CA ILE A 151 -4.82 -4.20 -12.39
C ILE A 151 -4.09 -2.90 -12.68
N VAL A 152 -3.13 -2.50 -11.84
CA VAL A 152 -2.34 -1.28 -12.07
C VAL A 152 -1.52 -1.39 -13.35
N GLY A 153 -0.84 -2.52 -13.56
CA GLY A 153 -0.10 -2.79 -14.79
C GLY A 153 -0.97 -2.68 -16.04
N PHE A 154 -2.18 -3.26 -16.02
CA PHE A 154 -3.12 -3.17 -17.13
C PHE A 154 -3.72 -1.78 -17.31
N ALA A 155 -4.05 -1.08 -16.23
CA ALA A 155 -4.70 0.23 -16.29
C ALA A 155 -3.83 1.22 -17.06
N VAL A 156 -2.54 1.28 -16.77
CA VAL A 156 -1.64 2.25 -17.42
C VAL A 156 -1.12 1.76 -18.76
N ALA A 157 -0.84 0.46 -18.92
CA ALA A 157 -0.52 -0.08 -20.25
C ALA A 157 -1.68 0.17 -21.23
N GLY A 158 -2.93 0.01 -20.75
CA GLY A 158 -4.15 0.34 -21.48
C GLY A 158 -4.28 1.84 -21.76
N LEU A 159 -4.03 2.71 -20.78
CA LEU A 159 -4.05 4.16 -20.99
C LEU A 159 -3.02 4.60 -22.03
N ALA A 160 -1.79 4.08 -21.98
CA ALA A 160 -0.77 4.37 -22.98
C ALA A 160 -1.21 3.92 -24.39
N ALA A 161 -1.74 2.70 -24.52
CA ALA A 161 -2.24 2.20 -25.80
C ALA A 161 -3.39 3.03 -26.38
N LEU A 162 -4.21 3.67 -25.53
CA LEU A 162 -5.30 4.57 -25.95
C LEU A 162 -4.82 5.96 -26.35
N LEU A 163 -3.70 6.43 -25.81
CA LEU A 163 -3.18 7.78 -26.03
C LEU A 163 -2.23 7.87 -27.24
N GLY A 164 -1.76 6.73 -27.77
CA GLY A 164 -0.82 6.66 -28.90
C GLY A 164 0.62 6.93 -28.47
#